data_AF-A0A6A7LWF4-F1
#
_entry.id   AF-A0A6A7LWF4-F1
#
_cell.length_a   1.000
_cell.length_b   1.000
_cell.length_c   1.000
_cell.angle_alpha   90.00
_cell.angle_beta   90.00
_cell.angle_gamma   90.00
#
_symmetry.space_group_name_H-M   'P 1'
#
loop_
_entity.id
_entity.type
_entity.pdbx_description
1 polymer ?
#
loop_
_entity_poly.entity_id
_entity_poly.type
_entity_poly.pdbx_seq_one_letter_code
_entity_poly.pdbx_strand_id
1 'polypeptide(L)'
;MAGNLGTRIYYVAFGGFDTHSAQAATHERLLGGFSDSVGAFFEDVTQMGKAEQVLLMTLSEFGRRVNENGSQGTDHGTAGPMFLVGAGVKGGLYGEHPSLQDLDANRNLTFGMDFRAVYGTALGGWLATDQQAVLGATYENIGFV
;
A
#
# COMPACT_ATOMS: atom_id res chain seq x y z
N MET A 1 -6.63 15.66 -12.52
CA MET A 1 -5.28 16.05 -13.02
C MET A 1 -5.31 16.77 -14.37
N ALA A 2 -5.88 16.22 -15.44
CA ALA A 2 -5.97 16.93 -16.73
C ALA A 2 -6.84 18.20 -16.66
N GLY A 3 -8.00 18.14 -15.99
CA GLY A 3 -8.95 19.26 -15.89
C GLY A 3 -8.66 20.33 -14.82
N ASN A 4 -7.49 20.32 -14.18
CA ASN A 4 -7.06 21.33 -13.20
C ASN A 4 -8.08 21.68 -12.07
N LEU A 5 -8.75 20.66 -11.52
CA LEU A 5 -9.85 20.83 -10.56
C LEU A 5 -9.41 21.19 -9.12
N GLY A 6 -8.11 21.29 -8.85
CA GLY A 6 -7.59 21.56 -7.50
C GLY A 6 -7.70 20.41 -6.49
N THR A 7 -8.37 19.30 -6.83
CA THR A 7 -8.47 18.11 -5.97
C THR A 7 -7.10 17.48 -5.73
N ARG A 8 -6.75 17.32 -4.45
CA ARG A 8 -5.42 16.85 -4.00
C ARG A 8 -5.37 15.36 -3.66
N ILE A 9 -6.51 14.75 -3.31
CA ILE A 9 -6.61 13.35 -2.88
C ILE A 9 -7.75 12.68 -3.64
N TYR A 10 -7.47 11.49 -4.18
CA TYR A 10 -8.45 10.62 -4.81
C TYR A 10 -8.38 9.27 -4.10
N TYR A 11 -9.54 8.70 -3.77
CA TYR A 11 -9.65 7.37 -3.17
C TYR A 11 -10.32 6.44 -4.17
N VAL A 12 -9.71 5.29 -4.43
CA VAL A 12 -10.20 4.28 -5.37
C VAL A 12 -10.19 2.94 -4.67
N ALA A 13 -11.30 2.22 -4.71
CA ALA A 13 -11.40 0.86 -4.19
C ALA A 13 -11.05 -0.14 -5.30
N PHE A 14 -10.11 -1.03 -5.04
CA PHE A 14 -9.74 -2.14 -5.92
C PHE A 14 -9.95 -3.46 -5.16
N GLY A 15 -11.13 -4.06 -5.37
CA GLY A 15 -11.60 -5.19 -4.58
C GLY A 15 -11.20 -6.57 -5.13
N GLY A 16 -11.71 -7.62 -4.48
CA GLY A 16 -11.51 -9.01 -4.88
C GLY A 16 -10.44 -9.78 -4.10
N PHE A 17 -9.64 -9.09 -3.28
CA PHE A 17 -8.56 -9.70 -2.49
C PHE A 17 -9.03 -10.47 -1.25
N ASP A 18 -10.28 -10.27 -0.82
CA ASP A 18 -10.89 -11.04 0.26
C ASP A 18 -11.29 -12.44 -0.20
N THR A 19 -10.28 -13.25 -0.51
CA THR A 19 -10.45 -14.64 -0.95
C THR A 19 -10.31 -15.55 0.26
N HIS A 20 -11.00 -16.69 0.28
CA HIS A 20 -10.83 -17.71 1.33
C HIS A 20 -10.64 -19.12 0.75
N SER A 21 -10.61 -19.24 -0.57
CA SER A 21 -10.49 -20.50 -1.29
C SER A 21 -9.83 -20.28 -2.64
N ALA A 22 -9.11 -21.29 -3.15
CA ALA A 22 -8.42 -21.23 -4.45
C ALA A 22 -7.66 -19.90 -4.66
N GLN A 23 -6.97 -19.45 -3.61
CA GLN A 23 -6.47 -18.07 -3.49
C GLN A 23 -5.38 -17.77 -4.51
N ALA A 24 -4.47 -18.71 -4.77
CA ALA A 24 -3.27 -18.47 -5.59
C ALA A 24 -3.63 -17.87 -6.97
N ALA A 25 -4.51 -18.53 -7.73
CA ALA A 25 -4.90 -18.08 -9.06
C ALA A 25 -5.68 -16.75 -9.03
N THR A 26 -6.55 -16.56 -8.04
CA THR A 26 -7.32 -15.32 -7.91
C THR A 26 -6.42 -14.15 -7.56
N HIS A 27 -5.50 -14.36 -6.61
CA HIS A 27 -4.58 -13.33 -6.15
C HIS A 27 -3.56 -12.95 -7.24
N GLU A 28 -3.04 -13.92 -7.98
CA GLU A 28 -2.18 -13.68 -9.15
C GLU A 28 -2.88 -12.78 -10.18
N ARG A 29 -4.11 -13.13 -10.58
CA ARG A 29 -4.90 -12.32 -11.53
C ARG A 29 -5.14 -10.90 -11.02
N LEU A 30 -5.44 -10.73 -9.74
CA LEU A 30 -5.70 -9.42 -9.15
C LEU A 30 -4.43 -8.56 -9.07
N LEU A 31 -3.31 -9.15 -8.67
CA LEU A 31 -2.02 -8.47 -8.65
C LEU A 31 -1.55 -8.09 -10.07
N GLY A 32 -1.78 -8.95 -11.05
CA GLY A 32 -1.55 -8.63 -12.47
C GLY A 32 -2.39 -7.44 -12.92
N GLY A 33 -3.70 -7.47 -12.66
CA GLY A 33 -4.59 -6.35 -12.99
C GLY A 33 -4.22 -5.04 -12.28
N PHE A 34 -3.78 -5.11 -11.02
CA PHE A 34 -3.23 -3.96 -10.29
C PHE A 34 -1.98 -3.42 -10.97
N SER A 35 -1.00 -4.29 -11.26
CA SER A 35 0.25 -3.93 -11.93
C SER A 35 -0.01 -3.24 -13.27
N ASP A 36 -0.83 -3.84 -14.13
CA ASP A 36 -1.17 -3.30 -15.46
C ASP A 36 -1.87 -1.94 -15.35
N SER A 37 -2.82 -1.81 -14.41
CA SER A 37 -3.57 -0.57 -14.21
C SER A 37 -2.68 0.57 -13.70
N VAL A 38 -1.79 0.27 -12.74
CA VAL A 38 -0.83 1.25 -12.20
C VAL A 38 0.18 1.65 -13.28
N GLY A 39 0.68 0.68 -14.07
CA GLY A 39 1.59 0.93 -15.18
C GLY A 39 0.98 1.87 -16.22
N ALA A 40 -0.21 1.54 -16.73
CA ALA A 40 -0.92 2.37 -17.70
C ALA A 40 -1.23 3.77 -17.15
N PHE A 41 -1.66 3.87 -15.89
CA PHE A 41 -1.93 5.16 -15.25
C PHE A 41 -0.68 6.05 -15.17
N PHE A 42 0.46 5.51 -14.75
CA PHE A 42 1.70 6.28 -14.67
C PHE A 42 2.28 6.60 -16.05
N GLU A 43 2.07 5.76 -17.04
CA GLU A 43 2.39 6.07 -18.44
C GLU A 43 1.62 7.32 -18.90
N ASP A 44 0.30 7.33 -18.72
CA ASP A 44 -0.56 8.46 -19.09
C ASP A 44 -0.18 9.75 -18.35
N VAL A 45 0.02 9.67 -17.03
CA VAL A 45 0.42 10.81 -16.20
C VAL A 45 1.79 11.35 -16.62
N THR A 46 2.71 10.47 -17.03
CA THR A 46 4.02 10.85 -17.56
C THR A 46 3.89 11.56 -18.90
N GLN A 47 3.10 11.02 -19.83
CA GLN A 47 2.84 11.65 -21.13
C GLN A 47 2.20 13.04 -20.99
N MET A 48 1.39 13.25 -19.94
CA MET A 48 0.82 14.55 -19.58
C MET A 48 1.82 15.53 -18.92
N GLY A 49 3.06 15.10 -18.65
CA GLY A 49 4.07 15.89 -17.94
C GLY A 49 3.73 16.12 -16.46
N LYS A 50 2.98 15.20 -15.84
CA LYS A 50 2.46 15.35 -14.47
C LYS A 50 2.98 14.31 -13.48
N ALA A 51 3.93 13.45 -13.87
CA ALA A 51 4.43 12.36 -13.03
C ALA A 51 4.95 12.85 -11.66
N GLU A 52 5.64 13.98 -11.63
CA GLU A 52 6.17 14.61 -10.41
C GLU A 52 5.08 15.13 -9.44
N GLN A 53 3.82 15.18 -9.88
CA GLN A 53 2.69 15.66 -9.09
C GLN A 53 1.83 14.51 -8.56
N VAL A 54 2.26 13.25 -8.72
CA VAL A 54 1.47 12.07 -8.39
C VAL A 54 2.22 11.11 -7.48
N LEU A 55 1.61 10.84 -6.34
CA LEU A 55 1.95 9.75 -5.44
C LEU A 55 0.73 8.82 -5.36
N LEU A 56 0.93 7.56 -5.74
CA LEU A 56 0.01 6.47 -5.47
C LEU A 56 0.48 5.73 -4.22
N MET A 57 -0.43 5.50 -3.29
CA MET A 57 -0.21 4.71 -2.09
C MET A 57 -1.35 3.70 -1.94
N THR A 58 -1.04 2.43 -1.70
CA THR A 58 -2.05 1.41 -1.41
C THR A 58 -2.23 1.25 0.10
N LEU A 59 -3.42 0.82 0.49
CA LEU A 59 -3.74 0.43 1.87
C LEU A 59 -4.67 -0.79 1.84
N SER A 60 -4.65 -1.57 2.90
CA SER A 60 -5.55 -2.70 3.12
C SER A 60 -6.03 -2.69 4.57
N GLU A 61 -7.25 -3.15 4.80
CA GLU A 61 -7.83 -3.28 6.15
C GLU A 61 -7.30 -4.52 6.89
N PHE A 62 -6.76 -5.50 6.14
CA PHE A 62 -6.21 -6.74 6.67
C PHE A 62 -5.00 -7.22 5.84
N GLY A 63 -4.17 -8.01 6.51
CA GLY A 63 -3.14 -8.85 5.88
C GLY A 63 -3.65 -10.26 5.61
N ARG A 64 -2.75 -11.17 5.23
CA ARG A 64 -3.09 -12.59 5.02
C ARG A 64 -2.27 -13.46 5.96
N ARG A 65 -2.87 -14.51 6.51
CA ARG A 65 -2.12 -15.49 7.30
C ARG A 65 -1.10 -16.22 6.45
N VAL A 66 0.00 -16.64 7.09
CA VAL A 66 1.07 -17.41 6.45
C VAL A 66 0.59 -18.80 6.04
N ASN A 67 -0.19 -19.46 6.90
CA ASN A 67 -0.65 -20.82 6.66
C ASN A 67 -1.91 -20.85 5.78
N GLU A 68 -1.93 -21.83 4.87
CA GLU A 68 -3.12 -22.19 4.10
C GLU A 68 -4.24 -22.73 5.03
N ASN A 69 -5.48 -22.38 4.72
CA ASN A 69 -6.68 -22.93 5.34
C ASN A 69 -7.14 -24.20 4.59
N GLY A 70 -8.17 -24.88 5.10
CA GLY A 70 -8.66 -26.14 4.51
C GLY A 70 -9.29 -26.03 3.10
N SER A 71 -9.33 -24.83 2.51
CA SER A 71 -9.99 -24.56 1.22
C SER A 71 -9.02 -24.04 0.15
N GLN A 72 -7.71 -24.28 0.31
CA GLN A 72 -6.67 -23.78 -0.61
C GLN A 72 -6.65 -22.24 -0.69
N GLY A 73 -6.98 -21.59 0.43
CA GLY A 73 -6.88 -20.15 0.63
C GLY A 73 -6.16 -19.82 1.92
N THR A 74 -6.22 -18.56 2.36
CA THR A 74 -5.77 -18.17 3.70
C THR A 74 -6.89 -17.45 4.45
N ASP A 75 -6.68 -17.18 5.73
CA ASP A 75 -7.58 -16.30 6.48
C ASP A 75 -6.97 -14.89 6.60
N HIS A 76 -7.74 -13.97 7.18
CA HIS A 76 -7.27 -12.63 7.51
C HIS A 76 -6.12 -12.67 8.51
N GLY A 77 -5.09 -11.88 8.22
CA GLY A 77 -3.94 -11.62 9.08
C GLY A 77 -3.83 -10.13 9.40
N THR A 78 -2.80 -9.77 10.16
CA THR A 78 -2.67 -8.43 10.76
C THR A 78 -1.61 -7.55 10.11
N ALA A 79 -0.79 -8.10 9.20
CA ALA A 79 0.25 -7.35 8.50
C ALA A 79 0.31 -7.74 7.01
N GLY A 80 0.67 -6.76 6.18
CA GLY A 80 0.80 -6.89 4.74
C GLY A 80 1.59 -5.73 4.14
N PRO A 81 1.99 -5.83 2.86
CA PRO A 81 2.75 -4.78 2.20
C PRO A 81 1.89 -3.56 1.86
N MET A 82 2.52 -2.39 1.81
CA MET A 82 1.99 -1.19 1.16
C MET A 82 2.86 -0.88 -0.05
N PHE A 83 2.24 -0.62 -1.20
CA PHE A 83 2.93 -0.18 -2.41
C PHE A 83 2.84 1.34 -2.54
N LEU A 84 3.97 1.96 -2.81
CA LEU A 84 4.08 3.38 -3.10
C LEU A 84 4.71 3.55 -4.49
N VAL A 85 4.08 4.35 -5.34
CA VAL A 85 4.48 4.54 -6.74
C VAL A 85 4.37 6.01 -7.09
N GLY A 86 5.39 6.56 -7.74
CA GLY A 86 5.44 7.96 -8.16
C GLY A 86 6.85 8.39 -8.56
N ALA A 87 6.97 9.45 -9.35
CA ALA A 87 8.29 9.95 -9.78
C ALA A 87 9.12 10.50 -8.61
N GLY A 88 8.46 11.12 -7.62
CA GLY A 88 9.08 11.59 -6.39
C GLY A 88 9.32 10.51 -5.33
N VAL A 89 8.94 9.24 -5.59
CA VAL A 89 9.15 8.14 -4.64
C VAL A 89 10.58 7.63 -4.76
N LYS A 90 11.33 7.64 -3.66
CA LYS A 90 12.61 6.94 -3.55
C LYS A 90 12.32 5.44 -3.48
N GLY A 91 12.52 4.75 -4.59
CA GLY A 91 12.23 3.31 -4.70
C GLY A 91 13.10 2.47 -3.76
N GLY A 92 12.57 1.32 -3.34
CA GLY A 92 13.25 0.38 -2.47
C GLY A 92 12.29 -0.42 -1.61
N LEU A 93 12.83 -1.36 -0.84
CA LEU A 93 12.10 -2.03 0.23
C LEU A 93 12.32 -1.25 1.53
N TYR A 94 11.23 -0.85 2.16
CA TYR A 94 11.24 -0.18 3.46
C TYR A 94 10.73 -1.15 4.52
N GLY A 95 11.48 -1.29 5.62
CA GLY A 95 11.24 -2.31 6.64
C GLY A 95 11.96 -3.63 6.36
N GLU A 96 11.75 -4.60 7.23
CA GLU A 96 12.38 -5.92 7.15
C GLU A 96 11.44 -6.94 6.52
N HIS A 97 12.01 -7.96 5.88
CA HIS A 97 11.23 -9.12 5.47
C HIS A 97 10.67 -9.83 6.71
N PRO A 98 9.35 -10.04 6.79
CA PRO A 98 8.77 -10.64 7.98
C PRO A 98 9.18 -12.13 8.08
N SER A 99 9.41 -12.59 9.31
CA SER A 99 9.60 -14.02 9.55
C SER A 99 8.30 -14.77 9.31
N LEU A 100 8.36 -15.83 8.51
CA LEU A 100 7.23 -16.74 8.31
C LEU A 100 7.11 -17.80 9.43
N GLN A 101 8.02 -17.77 10.41
CA GLN A 101 8.11 -18.74 11.50
C GLN A 101 7.89 -18.09 12.88
N ASP A 102 8.27 -16.82 13.03
CA ASP A 102 8.07 -16.04 14.26
C ASP A 102 6.77 -15.25 14.14
N LEU A 103 5.69 -15.88 14.62
CA LEU A 103 4.32 -15.38 14.49
C LEU A 103 3.77 -15.02 15.87
N ASP A 104 2.78 -14.12 15.90
CA ASP A 104 2.07 -13.79 17.14
C ASP A 104 1.28 -15.00 17.70
N ALA A 105 0.66 -14.84 18.88
CA ALA A 105 -0.14 -15.89 19.52
C ALA A 105 -1.32 -16.38 18.66
N ASN A 106 -1.75 -15.59 17.67
CA ASN A 106 -2.83 -15.91 16.73
C ASN A 106 -2.31 -16.46 15.39
N ARG A 107 -0.99 -16.68 15.27
CA ARG A 107 -0.28 -17.11 14.06
C ARG A 107 -0.35 -16.10 12.91
N ASN A 108 -0.41 -14.82 13.23
CA ASN A 108 -0.25 -13.75 12.26
C ASN A 108 1.20 -13.27 12.19
N LEU A 109 1.54 -12.64 11.06
CA LEU A 109 2.76 -11.86 10.94
C LEU A 109 2.73 -10.68 11.93
N THR A 110 3.82 -10.50 12.66
CA THR A 110 4.08 -9.26 13.40
C THR A 110 4.49 -8.16 12.40
N PHE A 111 3.91 -6.97 12.53
CA PHE A 111 4.29 -5.86 11.66
C PHE A 111 5.69 -5.33 12.04
N GLY A 112 6.55 -5.13 11.04
CA GLY A 112 7.87 -4.50 11.23
C GLY A 112 7.85 -2.97 11.07
N MET A 113 6.75 -2.43 10.53
CA MET A 113 6.57 -1.01 10.29
C MET A 113 5.13 -0.61 10.61
N ASP A 114 4.97 0.45 11.39
CA ASP A 114 3.67 1.03 11.67
C ASP A 114 3.19 1.79 10.43
N PHE A 115 2.05 1.39 9.86
CA PHE A 115 1.52 2.04 8.66
C PHE A 115 1.34 3.55 8.88
N ARG A 116 1.08 4.02 10.10
CA ARG A 116 0.90 5.44 10.42
C ARG A 116 2.15 6.27 10.15
N ALA A 117 3.34 5.67 10.22
CA ALA A 117 4.58 6.32 9.78
C ALA A 117 4.61 6.54 8.27
N VAL A 118 4.00 5.64 7.48
CA VAL A 118 3.82 5.82 6.03
C VAL A 118 2.90 7.00 5.74
N TYR A 119 1.75 7.08 6.44
CA TYR A 119 0.85 8.22 6.34
C TYR A 119 1.52 9.53 6.80
N GLY A 120 2.24 9.51 7.92
CA GLY A 120 2.96 10.68 8.44
C GLY A 120 3.99 11.22 7.45
N THR A 121 4.75 10.31 6.81
CA THR A 121 5.72 10.66 5.77
C THR A 121 5.03 11.27 4.55
N ALA A 122 3.92 10.70 4.07
CA ALA A 122 3.17 11.29 2.95
C ALA A 122 2.52 12.64 3.33
N LEU A 123 1.97 12.78 4.53
CA LEU A 123 1.35 14.02 4.99
C LEU A 123 2.38 15.15 5.05
N GLY A 124 3.51 14.92 5.72
CA GLY A 124 4.56 15.93 5.88
C GLY A 124 5.37 16.17 4.61
N GLY A 125 5.88 15.09 4.00
CA GLY A 125 6.82 15.16 2.88
C GLY A 125 6.17 15.42 1.52
N TRP A 126 4.94 14.94 1.30
CA TRP A 126 4.24 15.09 0.02
C TRP A 126 3.14 16.14 0.07
N LEU A 127 2.25 16.08 1.07
CA LEU A 127 1.12 17.01 1.17
C LEU A 127 1.46 18.32 1.90
N ALA A 128 2.66 18.45 2.45
CA ALA A 128 3.08 19.60 3.27
C ALA A 128 2.06 19.94 4.36
N THR A 129 1.53 18.91 5.02
CA THR A 129 0.46 18.98 6.01
C THR A 129 0.96 18.47 7.35
N ASP A 130 0.55 19.11 8.45
CA ASP A 130 0.89 18.66 9.80
C ASP A 130 0.27 17.29 10.09
N GLN A 131 1.11 16.28 10.26
CA GLN A 131 0.66 14.93 10.58
C GLN A 131 0.05 14.82 11.97
N GLN A 132 0.46 15.65 12.94
CA GLN A 132 -0.08 15.59 14.30
C GLN A 132 -1.57 15.99 14.31
N ALA A 133 -1.93 17.03 13.54
CA ALA A 133 -3.31 17.46 13.39
C ALA A 133 -4.21 16.39 12.75
N VAL A 134 -3.67 15.52 11.90
CA VAL A 134 -4.44 14.50 11.16
C VAL A 134 -4.45 13.14 11.87
N LEU A 135 -3.29 12.69 12.35
CA LEU A 135 -3.11 11.37 12.95
C LEU A 135 -3.22 11.37 14.49
N GLY A 136 -3.27 12.55 15.11
CA GLY A 136 -3.28 12.71 16.56
C GLY A 136 -1.92 12.50 17.24
N ALA A 137 -0.88 12.17 16.47
CA ALA A 137 0.50 12.00 16.93
C ALA A 137 1.49 12.24 15.78
N THR A 138 2.76 12.40 16.14
CA THR A 138 3.87 12.47 15.17
C THR A 138 4.54 11.12 15.09
N TYR A 139 4.65 10.59 13.87
CA TYR A 139 5.33 9.35 13.54
C TYR A 139 6.68 9.64 12.85
N GLU A 140 7.55 8.64 12.86
CA GLU A 140 8.84 8.71 12.18
C GLU A 140 8.68 8.99 10.68
N ASN A 141 9.64 9.70 10.11
CA ASN A 141 9.72 9.93 8.67
C ASN A 141 10.52 8.77 8.05
N ILE A 142 9.85 7.98 7.21
CA ILE A 142 10.43 6.81 6.53
C ILE A 142 11.35 7.25 5.37
N GLY A 143 11.17 8.46 4.84
CA GLY A 143 12.06 9.06 3.85
C GLY A 143 11.84 8.58 2.42
N PHE A 144 10.69 7.99 2.09
CA PHE A 144 10.35 7.57 0.73
C PHE A 144 9.95 8.73 -0.20
N VAL A 145 9.71 9.93 0.33
CA VAL A 145 9.57 11.21 -0.40
C VAL A 145 10.51 12.26 0.17
#